data_AF-A0A0B1TDX4-F1
#
_entry.id   AF-A0A0B1TDX4-F1
#
_cell.length_a   1.000
_cell.length_b   1.000
_cell.length_c   1.000
_cell.angle_alpha   90.00
_cell.angle_beta   90.00
_cell.angle_gamma   90.00
#
_symmetry.space_group_name_H-M   'P 1'
#
loop_
_entity.id
_entity.type
_entity.pdbx_description
1 polymer ?
#
loop_
_entity_poly.entity_id
_entity_poly.type
_entity_poly.pdbx_seq_one_letter_code
_entity_poly.pdbx_strand_id
1 'polypeptide(L)'
;MNKLKSLLKALKGKSPEYIAATFTSVAQNKLSHEFLLTFFIDNWGIISERLKDYKGNLRSVIVSCLRTIRSDVQIMMMGATSIKTGFVFVESLGK
;
A
#
# COMPACT_ATOMS: atom_id res chain seq x y z
N MET A 1 6.99 -16.40 2.14
CA MET A 1 5.91 -16.00 3.08
C MET A 1 6.37 -15.42 4.44
N ASN A 2 7.54 -15.78 5.00
CA ASN A 2 7.94 -15.30 6.35
C ASN A 2 8.45 -13.85 6.43
N LYS A 3 9.03 -13.27 5.37
CA LYS A 3 9.58 -11.90 5.39
C LYS A 3 8.49 -10.81 5.41
N LEU A 4 7.36 -11.02 4.73
CA LEU A 4 6.23 -10.07 4.70
C LEU A 4 5.59 -9.87 6.08
N LYS A 5 5.39 -10.95 6.84
CA LYS A 5 4.85 -10.89 8.21
C LYS A 5 5.78 -10.14 9.16
N SER A 6 7.10 -10.30 9.01
CA SER A 6 8.09 -9.56 9.80
C SER A 6 8.04 -8.07 9.52
N LEU A 7 7.79 -7.66 8.28
CA LEU A 7 7.70 -6.26 7.88
C LEU A 7 6.45 -5.59 8.47
N LEU A 8 5.29 -6.27 8.41
CA LEU A 8 4.08 -5.81 9.10
C LEU A 8 4.27 -5.70 10.62
N LYS A 9 4.98 -6.66 11.23
CA LYS A 9 5.33 -6.61 12.65
C LYS A 9 6.23 -5.42 12.98
N ALA A 10 7.15 -5.05 12.08
CA ALA A 10 8.00 -3.87 12.24
C ALA A 10 7.22 -2.54 12.14
N LEU A 11 6.14 -2.51 11.37
CA LEU A 11 5.22 -1.36 11.31
C LEU A 11 4.26 -1.30 12.52
N LYS A 12 4.07 -2.41 13.22
CA LYS A 12 3.23 -2.48 14.42
C LYS A 12 3.86 -1.65 15.55
N GLY A 13 3.15 -0.63 16.01
CA GLY A 13 3.60 0.30 17.05
C GLY A 13 4.29 1.55 16.52
N LYS A 14 4.47 1.68 15.20
CA LYS A 14 4.99 2.90 14.58
C LYS A 14 3.87 3.91 14.34
N SER A 15 4.23 5.20 14.35
CA SER A 15 3.32 6.30 14.07
C SER A 15 2.94 6.33 12.58
N PRO A 16 1.76 6.84 12.23
CA PRO A 16 1.32 7.01 10.84
C PRO A 16 2.31 7.77 9.95
N GLU A 17 3.00 8.77 10.51
CA GLU A 17 4.03 9.57 9.83
C GLU A 17 5.23 8.71 9.48
N TYR A 18 5.70 7.89 10.42
CA TYR A 18 6.80 6.97 10.17
C TYR A 18 6.46 5.95 9.08
N ILE A 19 5.22 5.42 9.11
CA ILE A 19 4.74 4.49 8.10
C ILE A 19 4.75 5.17 6.72
N ALA A 20 4.12 6.34 6.59
CA ALA A 20 4.07 7.08 5.33
C ALA A 20 5.46 7.46 4.79
N ALA A 21 6.36 7.91 5.66
CA ALA A 21 7.74 8.22 5.31
C ALA A 21 8.50 6.97 4.80
N THR A 22 8.30 5.83 5.45
CA THR A 22 8.93 4.56 5.03
C THR A 22 8.48 4.15 3.64
N PHE A 23 7.17 4.15 3.38
CA PHE A 23 6.63 3.84 2.05
C PHE A 23 7.15 4.79 0.98
N THR A 24 7.21 6.09 1.29
CA THR A 24 7.73 7.12 0.38
C THR A 24 9.21 6.91 0.09
N SER A 25 10.02 6.61 1.10
CA SER A 25 11.44 6.35 0.93
C SER A 25 11.70 5.09 0.12
N VAL A 26 10.99 4.00 0.40
CA VAL A 26 11.14 2.75 -0.36
C VAL A 26 10.68 2.92 -1.82
N ALA A 27 9.64 3.72 -2.06
CA ALA A 27 9.13 4.01 -3.40
C ALA A 27 10.12 4.78 -4.29
N GLN A 28 11.05 5.53 -3.70
CA GLN A 28 12.11 6.22 -4.44
C GLN A 28 13.16 5.25 -5.01
N ASN A 29 13.25 4.04 -4.46
CA ASN A 29 14.13 3.00 -4.99
C ASN A 29 13.41 2.21 -6.10
N LYS A 30 13.87 2.38 -7.34
CA LYS A 30 13.32 1.72 -8.53
C LYS A 30 13.32 0.19 -8.43
N LEU A 31 14.33 -0.40 -7.80
CA LEU A 31 14.45 -1.86 -7.64
C LEU A 31 13.44 -2.42 -6.64
N SER A 32 13.00 -1.59 -5.69
CA SER A 32 12.04 -1.96 -4.67
C SER A 32 10.59 -1.75 -5.10
N HIS A 33 10.36 -1.12 -6.26
CA HIS A 33 9.03 -0.65 -6.63
C HIS A 33 8.02 -1.78 -6.85
N GLU A 34 8.40 -2.84 -7.56
CA GLU A 34 7.54 -4.00 -7.79
C GLU A 34 7.21 -4.71 -6.47
N PHE A 35 8.22 -4.94 -5.63
CA PHE A 35 8.03 -5.50 -4.29
C PHE A 35 7.12 -4.62 -3.43
N LEU A 36 7.30 -3.30 -3.47
CA LEU A 36 6.51 -2.36 -2.69
C LEU A 36 5.05 -2.35 -3.15
N LEU A 37 4.80 -2.40 -4.45
CA LEU A 37 3.45 -2.44 -5.02
C LEU A 37 2.74 -3.74 -4.64
N THR A 38 3.40 -4.89 -4.80
CA THR A 38 2.85 -6.18 -4.36
C THR A 38 2.60 -6.19 -2.85
N PHE A 39 3.54 -5.69 -2.05
CA PHE A 39 3.37 -5.56 -0.60
C PHE A 39 2.19 -4.66 -0.24
N PHE A 40 2.05 -3.51 -0.89
CA PHE A 40 0.96 -2.57 -0.67
C PHE A 40 -0.40 -3.20 -0.98
N ILE A 41 -0.51 -3.90 -2.11
CA ILE A 41 -1.73 -4.58 -2.53
C ILE A 41 -2.09 -5.71 -1.58
N ASP A 42 -1.16 -6.62 -1.31
CA ASP A 42 -1.38 -7.81 -0.47
C ASP A 42 -1.77 -7.48 0.97
N ASN A 43 -1.38 -6.28 1.44
CA ASN A 43 -1.57 -5.86 2.83
C ASN A 43 -2.46 -4.62 2.95
N TRP A 44 -3.20 -4.26 1.89
CA TRP A 44 -4.01 -3.04 1.83
C TRP A 44 -4.92 -2.91 3.05
N GLY A 45 -5.68 -3.96 3.41
CA GLY A 45 -6.63 -3.90 4.53
C GLY A 45 -5.98 -3.53 5.87
N ILE A 46 -4.76 -4.01 6.14
CA ILE A 46 -4.04 -3.67 7.37
C ILE A 46 -3.51 -2.23 7.32
N ILE A 47 -3.00 -1.81 6.16
CA ILE A 47 -2.45 -0.47 5.94
C ILE A 47 -3.56 0.57 6.02
N SER A 48 -4.69 0.33 5.34
CA SER A 48 -5.84 1.23 5.31
C SER A 48 -6.46 1.37 6.69
N GLU A 49 -6.68 0.26 7.41
CA GLU A 49 -7.24 0.30 8.77
C GLU A 49 -6.35 1.10 9.73
N ARG A 50 -5.03 0.99 9.59
CA ARG A 50 -4.08 1.69 10.46
C ARG A 50 -3.93 3.18 10.13
N LEU A 51 -4.27 3.59 8.91
CA LEU A 51 -4.13 4.97 8.44
C LEU A 51 -5.48 5.66 8.17
N LYS A 52 -6.62 5.02 8.47
CA LYS A 52 -7.96 5.52 8.13
C LYS A 52 -8.25 6.90 8.72
N ASP A 53 -7.77 7.15 9.94
CA ASP A 53 -7.95 8.43 10.64
C ASP A 53 -6.89 9.49 10.21
N TYR A 54 -5.89 9.07 9.44
CA TYR A 54 -4.75 9.88 9.00
C TYR A 54 -4.77 10.04 7.48
N LYS A 55 -5.84 10.67 6.97
CA LYS A 55 -6.12 10.79 5.53
C LYS A 55 -4.93 11.33 4.71
N GLY A 56 -4.15 12.27 5.27
CA GLY A 56 -2.95 12.79 4.62
C GLY A 56 -1.85 11.74 4.43
N ASN A 57 -1.57 10.96 5.48
CA ASN A 57 -0.60 9.87 5.47
C ASN A 57 -1.05 8.73 4.55
N LEU A 58 -2.33 8.36 4.61
CA LEU A 58 -2.90 7.35 3.73
C LEU A 58 -2.75 7.76 2.26
N ARG A 59 -3.14 9.00 1.92
CA ARG A 59 -2.96 9.54 0.56
C ARG A 59 -1.49 9.52 0.13
N SER A 60 -0.57 9.91 1.02
CA SER A 60 0.87 9.88 0.75
C SER A 60 1.36 8.46 0.42
N VAL A 61 0.94 7.44 1.19
CA VAL A 61 1.27 6.03 0.92
C VAL A 61 0.74 5.58 -0.43
N ILE A 62 -0.54 5.86 -0.73
CA ILE A 62 -1.18 5.49 -2.01
C ILE A 62 -0.40 6.12 -3.17
N VAL A 63 -0.18 7.44 -3.11
CA VAL A 63 0.53 8.15 -4.18
C VAL A 63 1.95 7.59 -4.35
N SER A 64 2.69 7.39 -3.27
CA SER A 64 4.06 6.84 -3.36
C SER A 64 4.10 5.44 -3.97
N CYS A 65 3.14 4.58 -3.66
CA CYS A 65 3.09 3.21 -4.23
C CYS A 65 2.62 3.18 -5.68
N LEU A 66 1.71 4.09 -6.08
CA LEU A 66 1.09 4.05 -7.41
C LEU A 66 1.75 4.98 -8.44
N ARG A 67 2.49 6.01 -8.01
CA ARG A 67 3.08 7.05 -8.90
C ARG A 67 4.03 6.48 -9.95
N THR A 68 4.59 5.30 -9.71
CA THR A 68 5.59 4.67 -10.59
C THR A 68 5.06 3.47 -11.36
N ILE A 69 3.74 3.24 -11.34
CA ILE A 69 3.09 2.27 -12.22
C ILE A 69 3.30 2.73 -13.67
N ARG A 70 4.10 1.97 -14.40
CA ARG A 70 4.49 2.29 -15.78
C ARG A 70 4.33 1.12 -16.75
N SER A 71 4.01 -0.09 -16.26
CA SER A 71 3.88 -1.27 -17.11
C SER A 71 2.47 -1.86 -17.13
N ASP A 72 2.09 -2.40 -18.28
CA ASP A 72 0.80 -3.10 -18.49
C ASP A 72 0.62 -4.26 -17.51
N VAL A 73 1.71 -4.93 -17.10
CA VAL A 73 1.70 -5.98 -16.07
C VAL A 73 1.30 -5.44 -14.69
N GLN A 74 1.78 -4.25 -14.32
CA GLN A 74 1.39 -3.60 -13.06
C GLN A 74 -0.07 -3.13 -13.10
N ILE A 75 -0.54 -2.65 -14.25
CA ILE A 75 -1.96 -2.29 -14.49
C ILE A 75 -2.84 -3.54 -14.41
N MET A 76 -2.43 -4.64 -15.03
CA MET A 76 -3.15 -5.92 -15.01
C MET A 76 -3.20 -6.51 -13.59
N MET A 77 -2.11 -6.40 -12.81
CA MET A 77 -2.13 -6.76 -11.38
C MET A 77 -3.14 -5.92 -10.60
N MET A 78 -3.21 -4.60 -10.84
CA MET A 78 -4.25 -3.78 -10.20
C MET A 78 -5.66 -4.17 -10.67
N GLY A 79 -5.86 -4.52 -11.94
CA GLY A 79 -7.16 -4.96 -12.48
C GLY A 79 -7.60 -6.31 -11.91
N ALA A 80 -6.71 -7.30 -11.86
CA ALA A 80 -6.95 -8.61 -11.25
C ALA A 80 -7.19 -8.50 -9.74
N THR A 81 -6.49 -7.58 -9.06
CA THR A 81 -6.73 -7.32 -7.64
C THR A 81 -8.04 -6.54 -7.44
N SER A 82 -8.40 -5.61 -8.34
CA SER A 82 -9.65 -4.84 -8.28
C SER A 82 -10.91 -5.71 -8.36
N ILE A 83 -10.84 -6.92 -8.91
CA ILE A 83 -11.94 -7.89 -8.83
C ILE A 83 -12.15 -8.40 -7.39
N LYS A 84 -11.09 -8.44 -6.56
CA LYS A 84 -11.14 -8.80 -5.13
C LYS A 84 -11.23 -7.59 -4.19
N THR A 85 -10.61 -6.46 -4.52
CA THR A 85 -10.57 -5.25 -3.67
C THR A 85 -11.56 -4.17 -4.08
N GLY A 86 -12.14 -4.21 -5.29
CA GLY A 86 -13.21 -3.29 -5.70
C GLY A 86 -14.45 -3.39 -4.80
N PHE A 87 -14.71 -4.58 -4.25
CA PHE A 87 -15.74 -4.77 -3.23
C PHE A 87 -15.40 -4.07 -1.89
N VAL A 88 -14.11 -3.99 -1.53
CA VAL A 88 -13.64 -3.41 -0.26
C VAL A 88 -13.39 -1.89 -0.38
N PHE A 89 -12.95 -1.40 -1.53
CA PHE A 89 -12.61 0.00 -1.75
C PHE A 89 -13.84 0.91 -1.87
N VAL A 90 -14.95 0.39 -2.43
CA VAL A 90 -16.22 1.12 -2.53
C VAL A 90 -16.94 1.19 -1.17
N GLU A 91 -16.89 0.12 -0.36
CA GLU A 91 -17.49 0.14 0.99
C GLU A 91 -16.80 1.10 1.96
N SER A 92 -15.48 1.29 1.85
CA SER A 92 -14.73 2.21 2.73
C SER A 92 -14.89 3.70 2.37
N LEU A 93 -15.36 4.03 1.17
CA LEU A 93 -15.62 5.41 0.75
C LEU A 93 -17.10 5.80 0.86
N GLY A 94 -17.98 4.82 1.15
CA GLY A 94 -19.44 4.98 1.22
C GLY A 94 -20.03 5.14 2.63
N LYS A 95 -19.22 5.46 3.65
CA LYS A 95 -19.70 5.80 5.00
C LYS A 95 -19.03 7.06 5.52
#